data_AF-A0A2T6MBH9-F1
#
_entry.id   AF-A0A2T6MBH9-F1
#
_cell.length_a   1.000
_cell.length_b   1.000
_cell.length_c   1.000
_cell.angle_alpha   90.00
_cell.angle_beta   90.00
_cell.angle_gamma   90.00
#
_symmetry.space_group_name_H-M   'P 1'
#
loop_
_entity.id
_entity.type
_entity.pdbx_description
1 polymer ?
#
loop_
_entity_poly.entity_id
_entity_poly.type
_entity_poly.pdbx_seq_one_letter_code
_entity_poly.pdbx_strand_id
1 'polypeptide(L)'
;MTDQTPISATDRKRAQENATVQRNDAIERALLLCEFTGDGVIIGANENFAHLLGEPAEDLVGRRYHNLCHEGLQDPSTEPAFWQRLADGQGQVAALRLAVQDRPPVWVRLAFTRLDTAERLPTRILAVGIDISRDGLARFNAQAKLGALDHAVALVEFTMDGEVVAANENYLKLTGYTLAEVMGQSHTLFCDKDTAASDAYRELWAALRRDQVCHGAYKRVGKNETDIWVRASYTPIRGADGKLERVLKIAYDITAERLSTAEYEAKLEAIDRAMAVVEFDLDGNVVSANDNFLSVMGYSPREILGQHHAMFCLPEFVRTREYADFWIALNQGQFQSGRFHRVGKHNRDVWIQATYNPVLDLRGKPRRIVKYATDVTEQVRLEQKIAARSQETAGVADRLGRTIEEINRSTETANKLANLTETKADEGGVALKSALESIELIQKSATGIAEIVRVISEIAGQTNLLAFNAEIEAARAGEHGIGFSVVAGEVRKLAERSSTAARDISRLIEESLVRIGMGTERAQAAQSAFSAIAASVGDTSSAIEVITRSALAQDEVARHIVTLIQELAAAAHEPA
;
A
#
# COMPACT_ATOMS: atom_id res chain seq x y z
N MET A 1 22.91 67.35 91.53
CA MET A 1 22.57 67.03 92.93
C MET A 1 21.47 66.00 92.89
N THR A 2 21.85 64.73 93.06
CA THR A 2 20.95 63.58 93.14
C THR A 2 20.26 63.61 94.50
N ASP A 3 18.97 63.95 94.49
CA ASP A 3 18.09 63.87 95.65
C ASP A 3 17.84 62.38 95.95
N GLN A 4 18.65 61.81 96.85
CA GLN A 4 18.48 60.46 97.37
C GLN A 4 17.97 60.55 98.81
N THR A 5 16.70 60.91 98.96
CA THR A 5 15.94 60.63 100.17
C THR A 5 15.81 59.10 100.33
N PRO A 6 16.12 58.51 101.50
CA PRO A 6 15.96 57.07 101.69
C PRO A 6 14.48 56.69 101.60
N ILE A 7 14.09 55.99 100.54
CA ILE A 7 12.75 55.41 100.38
C ILE A 7 12.51 54.46 101.56
N SER A 8 11.41 54.66 102.30
CA SER A 8 11.07 53.80 103.43
C SER A 8 10.85 52.35 102.98
N ALA A 9 11.07 51.37 103.86
CA ALA A 9 10.86 49.95 103.53
C ALA A 9 9.41 49.68 103.03
N THR A 10 8.45 50.46 103.53
CA THR A 10 7.03 50.43 103.14
C THR A 10 6.83 50.96 101.71
N ASP A 11 7.51 52.05 101.35
CA ASP A 11 7.42 52.64 100.00
C ASP A 11 8.12 51.77 98.95
N ARG A 12 9.23 51.09 99.30
CA ARG A 12 9.86 50.07 98.43
C ARG A 12 8.95 48.88 98.20
N LYS A 13 8.28 48.39 99.26
CA LYS A 13 7.31 47.28 99.14
C LYS A 13 6.13 47.67 98.26
N ARG A 14 5.57 48.87 98.44
CA ARG A 14 4.46 49.39 97.63
C ARG A 14 4.86 49.65 96.17
N ALA A 15 6.08 50.12 95.91
CA ALA A 15 6.62 50.26 94.56
C ALA A 15 6.83 48.90 93.88
N GLN A 16 7.28 47.89 94.62
CA GLN A 16 7.47 46.53 94.11
C GLN A 16 6.14 45.81 93.82
N GLU A 17 5.14 46.01 94.68
CA GLU A 17 3.77 45.53 94.45
C GLU A 17 3.15 46.21 93.23
N ASN A 18 3.25 47.55 93.12
CA ASN A 18 2.78 48.28 91.93
C ASN A 18 3.50 47.86 90.64
N ALA A 19 4.82 47.64 90.68
CA ALA A 19 5.58 47.15 89.52
C ALA A 19 5.19 45.73 89.12
N THR A 20 4.84 44.87 90.10
CA THR A 20 4.35 43.52 89.83
C THR A 20 2.98 43.55 89.18
N VAL A 21 2.07 44.40 89.66
CA VAL A 21 0.75 44.61 89.06
C VAL A 21 0.86 45.15 87.64
N GLN A 22 1.68 46.19 87.41
CA GLN A 22 1.91 46.75 86.08
C GLN A 22 2.53 45.72 85.11
N ARG A 23 3.45 44.88 85.59
CA ARG A 23 4.04 43.81 84.79
C ARG A 23 3.02 42.74 84.42
N ASN A 24 2.20 42.30 85.37
CA ASN A 24 1.17 41.29 85.14
C ASN A 24 0.11 41.80 84.17
N ASP A 25 -0.33 43.04 84.32
CA ASP A 25 -1.27 43.72 83.41
C ASP A 25 -0.66 43.87 81.99
N ALA A 26 0.64 44.19 81.89
CA ALA A 26 1.33 44.19 80.59
C ALA A 26 1.40 42.78 79.94
N ILE A 27 1.60 41.72 80.73
CA ILE A 27 1.58 40.33 80.25
C ILE A 27 0.17 39.92 79.82
N GLU A 28 -0.86 40.25 80.62
CA GLU A 28 -2.27 40.02 80.30
C GLU A 28 -2.68 40.71 79.01
N ARG A 29 -2.12 41.89 78.70
CA ARG A 29 -2.39 42.61 77.45
C ARG A 29 -1.54 42.16 76.27
N ALA A 30 -0.43 41.47 76.48
CA ALA A 30 0.49 41.06 75.40
C ALA A 30 0.34 39.59 74.98
N LEU A 31 -0.08 38.71 75.91
CA LEU A 31 -0.13 37.27 75.69
C LEU A 31 -1.55 36.73 75.79
N LEU A 32 -1.72 35.54 75.24
CA LEU A 32 -2.89 34.70 75.44
C LEU A 32 -2.74 33.99 76.78
N LEU A 33 -3.65 34.23 77.72
CA LEU A 33 -3.63 33.59 79.04
C LEU A 33 -4.91 32.82 79.26
N CYS A 34 -4.78 31.56 79.63
CA CYS A 34 -5.89 30.70 79.98
C CYS A 34 -5.47 29.80 81.13
N GLU A 35 -6.34 29.65 82.11
CA GLU A 35 -6.12 28.83 83.29
C GLU A 35 -7.03 27.61 83.27
N PHE A 36 -6.46 26.47 83.63
CA PHE A 36 -7.14 25.20 83.65
C PHE A 36 -7.05 24.55 85.03
N THR A 37 -8.02 23.70 85.36
CA THR A 37 -7.88 22.69 86.42
C THR A 37 -6.83 21.64 86.02
N GLY A 38 -6.38 20.85 86.99
CA GLY A 38 -5.49 19.70 86.75
C GLY A 38 -6.04 18.61 85.82
N ASP A 39 -7.32 18.67 85.43
CA ASP A 39 -7.97 17.77 84.47
C ASP A 39 -8.44 18.46 83.19
N GLY A 40 -8.00 19.71 82.93
CA GLY A 40 -8.19 20.39 81.66
C GLY A 40 -9.50 21.15 81.48
N VAL A 41 -10.17 21.55 82.57
CA VAL A 41 -11.34 22.43 82.54
C VAL A 41 -10.90 23.88 82.70
N ILE A 42 -11.39 24.77 81.85
CA ILE A 42 -11.05 26.20 81.90
C ILE A 42 -11.68 26.83 83.13
N ILE A 43 -10.87 27.51 83.93
CA ILE A 43 -11.29 28.24 85.14
C ILE A 43 -11.12 29.76 85.00
N GLY A 44 -10.39 30.21 83.98
CA GLY A 44 -10.27 31.63 83.66
C GLY A 44 -9.53 31.84 82.35
N ALA A 45 -9.83 32.93 81.66
CA ALA A 45 -9.11 33.34 80.46
C ALA A 45 -9.04 34.88 80.44
N ASN A 46 -7.97 35.44 79.87
CA ASN A 46 -7.90 36.87 79.65
C ASN A 46 -8.69 37.30 78.39
N GLU A 47 -8.99 38.59 78.31
CA GLU A 47 -9.69 39.20 77.17
C GLU A 47 -9.03 38.90 75.82
N ASN A 48 -7.69 38.79 75.78
CA ASN A 48 -6.98 38.45 74.54
C ASN A 48 -7.26 37.01 74.08
N PHE A 49 -7.31 36.04 75.00
CA PHE A 49 -7.65 34.65 74.67
C PHE A 49 -9.12 34.52 74.26
N ALA A 50 -10.02 35.23 74.94
CA ALA A 50 -11.44 35.32 74.62
C ALA A 50 -11.68 35.94 73.22
N HIS A 51 -11.08 37.10 72.95
CA HIS A 51 -11.15 37.76 71.64
C HIS A 51 -10.57 36.92 70.50
N LEU A 52 -9.51 36.13 70.77
CA LEU A 52 -8.97 35.16 69.81
C LEU A 52 -9.93 34.00 69.53
N LEU A 53 -10.82 33.65 70.45
CA LEU A 53 -11.86 32.65 70.19
C LEU A 53 -13.18 33.26 69.74
N GLY A 54 -13.29 34.60 69.69
CA GLY A 54 -14.51 35.29 69.27
C GLY A 54 -15.68 35.09 70.24
N GLU A 55 -15.40 34.67 71.48
CA GLU A 55 -16.39 34.38 72.51
C GLU A 55 -16.03 35.18 73.79
N PRO A 56 -17.00 35.62 74.60
CA PRO A 56 -16.74 36.24 75.91
C PRO A 56 -15.92 35.31 76.83
N ALA A 57 -15.04 35.88 77.67
CA ALA A 57 -14.21 35.09 78.59
C ALA A 57 -15.03 34.24 79.57
N GLU A 58 -16.23 34.69 79.93
CA GLU A 58 -17.19 33.99 80.79
C GLU A 58 -17.74 32.71 80.16
N ASP A 59 -17.95 32.70 78.84
CA ASP A 59 -18.47 31.53 78.10
C ASP A 59 -17.41 30.43 77.92
N LEU A 60 -16.14 30.78 78.10
CA LEU A 60 -15.03 29.82 78.07
C LEU A 60 -14.91 29.02 79.37
N VAL A 61 -15.33 29.60 80.51
CA VAL A 61 -15.20 28.96 81.82
C VAL A 61 -16.10 27.72 81.90
N GLY A 62 -15.53 26.60 82.34
CA GLY A 62 -16.22 25.31 82.41
C GLY A 62 -16.11 24.46 81.14
N ARG A 63 -15.62 25.00 80.01
CA ARG A 63 -15.33 24.19 78.82
C ARG A 63 -14.07 23.35 79.06
N ARG A 64 -14.05 22.13 78.50
CA ARG A 64 -12.86 21.28 78.46
C ARG A 64 -11.94 21.69 77.32
N TYR A 65 -10.64 21.58 77.55
CA TYR A 65 -9.58 21.92 76.59
C TYR A 65 -9.75 21.29 75.18
N HIS A 66 -10.11 20.00 75.09
CA HIS A 66 -10.33 19.36 73.79
C HIS A 66 -11.47 19.99 72.99
N ASN A 67 -12.49 20.58 73.65
CA ASN A 67 -13.60 21.28 72.98
C ASN A 67 -13.16 22.60 72.33
N LEU A 68 -11.93 23.05 72.57
CA LEU A 68 -11.34 24.20 71.88
C LEU A 68 -10.51 23.79 70.66
N CYS A 69 -10.13 22.52 70.53
CA CYS A 69 -9.25 22.06 69.45
C CYS A 69 -10.06 21.71 68.18
N HIS A 70 -9.54 22.09 67.01
CA HIS A 70 -10.14 21.72 65.73
C HIS A 70 -10.06 20.20 65.49
N GLU A 71 -11.11 19.62 64.91
CA GLU A 71 -11.23 18.17 64.64
C GLU A 71 -10.00 17.60 63.90
N GLY A 72 -9.55 16.42 64.37
CA GLY A 72 -8.51 15.61 63.72
C GLY A 72 -7.08 15.75 64.24
N LEU A 73 -6.83 16.54 65.30
CA LEU A 73 -5.46 16.85 65.76
C LEU A 73 -5.08 16.34 67.17
N GLN A 74 -5.98 15.68 67.90
CA GLN A 74 -5.67 15.06 69.18
C GLN A 74 -6.33 13.68 69.30
N ASP A 75 -5.55 12.69 69.73
CA ASP A 75 -6.07 11.41 70.19
C ASP A 75 -6.58 11.60 71.64
N PRO A 76 -7.89 11.50 71.90
CA PRO A 76 -8.46 11.68 73.24
C PRO A 76 -7.84 10.72 74.28
N SER A 77 -7.26 9.59 73.83
CA SER A 77 -6.60 8.63 74.72
C SER A 77 -5.29 9.16 75.34
N THR A 78 -4.70 10.21 74.75
CA THR A 78 -3.42 10.79 75.19
C THR A 78 -3.58 12.01 76.10
N GLU A 79 -4.79 12.58 76.18
CA GLU A 79 -5.10 13.79 76.96
C GLU A 79 -4.91 13.59 78.48
N PRO A 80 -5.31 12.47 79.12
CA PRO A 80 -5.10 12.27 80.56
C PRO A 80 -3.61 12.28 80.94
N ALA A 81 -2.74 11.71 80.10
CA ALA A 81 -1.30 11.70 80.33
C ALA A 81 -0.67 13.10 80.19
N PHE A 82 -1.21 13.93 79.27
CA PHE A 82 -0.77 15.31 79.11
C PHE A 82 -1.04 16.14 80.37
N TRP A 83 -2.27 16.07 80.90
CA TRP A 83 -2.65 16.78 82.12
C TRP A 83 -1.96 16.24 83.38
N GLN A 84 -1.74 14.92 83.47
CA GLN A 84 -0.98 14.33 84.57
C GLN A 84 0.45 14.88 84.64
N ARG A 85 1.17 14.96 83.51
CA ARG A 85 2.52 15.54 83.46
C ARG A 85 2.55 17.00 83.94
N LEU A 86 1.54 17.78 83.56
CA LEU A 86 1.40 19.17 84.01
C LEU A 86 1.11 19.27 85.50
N ALA A 87 0.25 18.38 86.03
CA ALA A 87 -0.05 18.30 87.47
C ALA A 87 1.20 17.90 88.28
N ASP A 88 2.07 17.06 87.72
CA ASP A 88 3.37 16.68 88.30
C ASP A 88 4.43 17.79 88.19
N GLY A 89 4.10 18.94 87.59
CA GLY A 89 4.98 20.11 87.45
C GLY A 89 5.85 20.12 86.19
N GLN A 90 5.63 19.20 85.24
CA GLN A 90 6.37 19.17 83.98
C GLN A 90 5.70 20.08 82.93
N GLY A 91 6.26 21.27 82.73
CA GLY A 91 5.77 22.20 81.72
C GLY A 91 5.74 21.62 80.30
N GLN A 92 4.76 22.03 79.49
CA GLN A 92 4.58 21.56 78.11
C GLN A 92 4.43 22.73 77.15
N VAL A 93 4.89 22.59 75.90
CA VAL A 93 4.65 23.59 74.84
C VAL A 93 4.02 22.89 73.65
N ALA A 94 2.88 23.41 73.18
CA ALA A 94 2.16 22.86 72.04
C ALA A 94 1.75 23.96 71.06
N ALA A 95 1.85 23.67 69.77
CA ALA A 95 1.19 24.45 68.73
C ALA A 95 -0.17 23.79 68.45
N LEU A 96 -1.25 24.55 68.63
CA LEU A 96 -2.61 24.05 68.56
C LEU A 96 -3.39 24.81 67.50
N ARG A 97 -4.26 24.07 66.81
CA ARG A 97 -5.26 24.64 65.92
C ARG A 97 -6.57 24.69 66.69
N LEU A 98 -6.99 25.89 67.10
CA LEU A 98 -8.21 26.08 67.85
C LEU A 98 -9.40 26.31 66.91
N ALA A 99 -10.51 25.65 67.20
CA ALA A 99 -11.77 25.88 66.52
C ALA A 99 -12.33 27.23 66.96
N VAL A 100 -12.83 28.01 66.00
CA VAL A 100 -13.53 29.26 66.28
C VAL A 100 -14.84 29.26 65.52
N GLN A 101 -15.91 29.71 66.18
CA GLN A 101 -17.24 29.75 65.58
C GLN A 101 -17.26 30.72 64.38
N ASP A 102 -17.86 30.28 63.27
CA ASP A 102 -18.09 31.06 62.04
C ASP A 102 -16.84 31.68 61.38
N ARG A 103 -15.62 31.17 61.65
CA ARG A 103 -14.39 31.60 60.97
C ARG A 103 -13.33 30.49 60.86
N PRO A 104 -12.30 30.65 60.02
CA PRO A 104 -11.22 29.68 59.93
C PRO A 104 -10.53 29.48 61.29
N PRO A 105 -10.12 28.24 61.60
CA PRO A 105 -9.44 27.95 62.85
C PRO A 105 -8.13 28.75 62.98
N VAL A 106 -7.86 29.18 64.21
CA VAL A 106 -6.67 29.95 64.56
C VAL A 106 -5.55 29.03 65.03
N TRP A 107 -4.30 29.42 64.80
CA TRP A 107 -3.15 28.68 65.31
C TRP A 107 -2.57 29.42 66.50
N VAL A 108 -2.41 28.72 67.62
CA VAL A 108 -1.76 29.26 68.82
C VAL A 108 -0.56 28.42 69.19
N ARG A 109 0.41 29.04 69.87
CA ARG A 109 1.45 28.30 70.58
C ARG A 109 1.30 28.58 72.06
N LEU A 110 0.90 27.56 72.82
CA LEU A 110 0.66 27.65 74.26
C LEU A 110 1.76 26.88 75.01
N ALA A 111 2.30 27.53 76.05
CA ALA A 111 3.16 26.94 77.06
C ALA A 111 2.33 26.76 78.34
N PHE A 112 2.20 25.52 78.80
CA PHE A 112 1.44 25.12 79.98
C PHE A 112 2.40 24.90 81.14
N THR A 113 2.07 25.45 82.32
CA THR A 113 2.84 25.25 83.55
C THR A 113 1.91 25.19 84.76
N ARG A 114 2.30 24.43 85.78
CA ARG A 114 1.60 24.43 87.07
C ARG A 114 1.82 25.75 87.80
N LEU A 115 0.78 26.28 88.43
CA LEU A 115 0.87 27.36 89.40
C LEU A 115 0.94 26.75 90.80
N ASP A 116 2.04 26.96 91.51
CA ASP A 116 2.19 26.48 92.89
C ASP A 116 1.37 27.36 93.84
N THR A 117 0.31 26.79 94.40
CA THR A 117 -0.56 27.44 95.39
C THR A 117 -0.32 26.87 96.79
N ALA A 118 -0.63 27.63 97.86
CA ALA A 118 -0.52 27.16 99.25
C ALA A 118 -1.26 25.82 99.48
N GLU A 119 -0.79 25.00 100.43
CA GLU A 119 -1.07 23.55 100.65
C GLU A 119 -2.55 23.09 100.80
N ARG A 120 -3.55 23.89 100.43
CA ARG A 120 -4.98 23.53 100.46
C ARG A 120 -5.78 23.96 99.22
N LEU A 121 -5.13 24.42 98.16
CA LEU A 121 -5.79 24.86 96.93
C LEU A 121 -5.69 23.79 95.81
N PRO A 122 -6.72 23.65 94.96
CA PRO A 122 -6.70 22.70 93.84
C PRO A 122 -5.63 23.05 92.80
N THR A 123 -5.08 22.05 92.12
CA THR A 123 -4.07 22.21 91.07
C THR A 123 -4.57 23.13 89.95
N ARG A 124 -3.84 24.22 89.69
CA ARG A 124 -4.08 25.15 88.58
C ARG A 124 -2.95 25.08 87.57
N ILE A 125 -3.30 25.03 86.30
CA ILE A 125 -2.38 25.08 85.16
C ILE A 125 -2.59 26.39 84.43
N LEU A 126 -1.54 27.19 84.30
CA LEU A 126 -1.53 28.39 83.46
C LEU A 126 -1.00 28.03 82.07
N ALA A 127 -1.79 28.31 81.04
CA ALA A 127 -1.36 28.34 79.66
C ALA A 127 -1.06 29.78 79.24
N VAL A 128 0.16 30.01 78.77
CA VAL A 128 0.63 31.29 78.25
C VAL A 128 1.01 31.10 76.80
N GLY A 129 0.50 31.92 75.89
CA GLY A 129 0.81 31.74 74.48
C GLY A 129 0.67 32.95 73.59
N ILE A 130 0.88 32.70 72.31
CA ILE A 130 0.82 33.69 71.24
C ILE A 130 -0.01 33.16 70.07
N ASP A 131 -0.67 34.07 69.36
CA ASP A 131 -1.29 33.79 68.07
C ASP A 131 -0.19 33.64 67.01
N ILE A 132 -0.15 32.46 66.38
CA ILE A 132 0.74 32.12 65.27
C ILE A 132 -0.04 31.85 63.98
N SER A 133 -1.29 32.32 63.87
CA SER A 133 -2.20 32.05 62.74
C SER A 133 -1.59 32.40 61.39
N ARG A 134 -0.85 33.52 61.29
CA ARG A 134 -0.18 33.93 60.05
C ARG A 134 0.87 32.91 59.59
N ASP A 135 1.70 32.43 60.51
CA ASP A 135 2.78 31.47 60.21
C ASP A 135 2.25 30.06 60.03
N GLY A 136 1.27 29.66 60.86
CA GLY A 136 0.59 28.37 60.78
C GLY A 136 -0.16 28.21 59.45
N LEU A 137 -0.90 29.24 59.03
CA LEU A 137 -1.59 29.24 57.74
C LEU A 137 -0.61 29.21 56.56
N ALA A 138 0.49 29.97 56.62
CA ALA A 138 1.52 29.95 55.60
C ALA A 138 2.16 28.55 55.44
N ARG A 139 2.48 27.89 56.56
CA ARG A 139 3.02 26.52 56.58
C ARG A 139 2.01 25.50 56.07
N PHE A 140 0.77 25.57 56.53
CA PHE A 140 -0.30 24.69 56.04
C PHE A 140 -0.52 24.83 54.54
N ASN A 141 -0.60 26.07 54.03
CA ASN A 141 -0.77 26.32 52.61
C ASN A 141 0.44 25.84 51.78
N ALA A 142 1.66 25.99 52.30
CA ALA A 142 2.85 25.46 51.64
C ALA A 142 2.80 23.92 51.58
N GLN A 143 2.46 23.26 52.69
CA GLN A 143 2.34 21.81 52.76
C GLN A 143 1.23 21.27 51.86
N ALA A 144 0.07 21.94 51.81
CA ALA A 144 -1.03 21.56 50.92
C ALA A 144 -0.64 21.68 49.44
N LYS A 145 0.08 22.74 49.06
CA LYS A 145 0.60 22.91 47.70
C LYS A 145 1.66 21.86 47.34
N LEU A 146 2.56 21.55 48.28
CA LEU A 146 3.57 20.50 48.10
C LEU A 146 2.91 19.12 47.95
N GLY A 147 1.91 18.79 48.76
CA GLY A 147 1.14 17.55 48.61
C GLY A 147 0.40 17.46 47.27
N ALA A 148 -0.14 18.56 46.75
CA ALA A 148 -0.74 18.59 45.42
C ALA A 148 0.28 18.33 44.30
N LEU A 149 1.49 18.89 44.42
CA LEU A 149 2.59 18.61 43.49
C LEU A 149 3.05 17.16 43.59
N ASP A 150 3.16 16.62 44.80
CA ASP A 150 3.58 15.24 45.03
C ASP A 150 2.66 14.23 44.31
N HIS A 151 1.36 14.49 44.27
CA HIS A 151 0.42 13.64 43.54
C HIS A 151 0.36 13.91 42.03
N ALA A 152 0.74 15.11 41.56
CA ALA A 152 0.55 15.51 40.16
C ALA A 152 1.74 15.19 39.24
N VAL A 153 2.96 15.13 39.79
CA VAL A 153 4.21 15.00 39.00
C VAL A 153 5.13 13.93 39.58
N ALA A 154 6.06 13.44 38.75
CA ALA A 154 7.11 12.54 39.22
C ALA A 154 8.21 13.37 39.91
N LEU A 155 8.41 13.13 41.21
CA LEU A 155 9.40 13.81 42.04
C LEU A 155 10.43 12.83 42.58
N VAL A 156 11.69 13.25 42.55
CA VAL A 156 12.80 12.56 43.21
C VAL A 156 13.80 13.59 43.73
N GLU A 157 14.31 13.35 44.92
CA GLU A 157 15.37 14.12 45.54
C GLU A 157 16.68 13.34 45.49
N PHE A 158 17.76 14.04 45.15
CA PHE A 158 19.10 13.52 45.17
C PHE A 158 20.00 14.30 46.14
N THR A 159 21.04 13.67 46.65
CA THR A 159 22.19 14.37 47.25
C THR A 159 22.93 15.18 46.17
N MET A 160 23.85 16.06 46.60
CA MET A 160 24.72 16.80 45.66
C MET A 160 25.70 15.89 44.87
N ASP A 161 25.89 14.65 45.33
CA ASP A 161 26.66 13.61 44.66
C ASP A 161 25.78 12.69 43.78
N GLY A 162 24.47 12.94 43.77
CA GLY A 162 23.51 12.28 42.89
C GLY A 162 22.90 11.00 43.44
N GLU A 163 22.99 10.73 44.75
CA GLU A 163 22.35 9.58 45.38
C GLU A 163 20.88 9.88 45.70
N VAL A 164 19.96 8.93 45.47
CA VAL A 164 18.53 9.13 45.76
C VAL A 164 18.27 9.19 47.26
N VAL A 165 17.60 10.25 47.71
CA VAL A 165 17.22 10.49 49.11
C VAL A 165 15.73 10.33 49.34
N ALA A 166 14.91 10.63 48.34
CA ALA A 166 13.47 10.44 48.37
C ALA A 166 12.94 10.32 46.95
N ALA A 167 11.88 9.55 46.76
CA ALA A 167 11.15 9.48 45.49
C ALA A 167 9.66 9.27 45.78
N ASN A 168 8.81 9.98 45.06
CA ASN A 168 7.37 9.82 45.20
C ASN A 168 6.84 8.67 44.33
N GLU A 169 5.58 8.31 44.56
CA GLU A 169 4.95 7.16 43.89
C GLU A 169 4.94 7.32 42.36
N ASN A 170 4.74 8.55 41.85
CA ASN A 170 4.74 8.84 40.43
C ASN A 170 6.11 8.58 39.79
N TYR A 171 7.20 8.94 40.46
CA TYR A 171 8.56 8.68 39.96
C TYR A 171 8.90 7.18 39.96
N LEU A 172 8.46 6.46 41.00
CA LEU A 172 8.63 5.01 41.10
C LEU A 172 7.83 4.28 40.01
N LYS A 173 6.58 4.67 39.77
CA LYS A 173 5.75 4.14 38.66
C LYS A 173 6.39 4.42 37.31
N LEU A 174 6.86 5.66 37.09
CA LEU A 174 7.53 6.06 35.85
C LEU A 174 8.75 5.19 35.55
N THR A 175 9.60 4.98 36.55
CA THR A 175 10.87 4.25 36.38
C THR A 175 10.73 2.74 36.54
N GLY A 176 9.62 2.24 37.09
CA GLY A 176 9.37 0.84 37.36
C GLY A 176 10.12 0.26 38.58
N TYR A 177 10.88 1.08 39.30
CA TYR A 177 11.58 0.67 40.51
C TYR A 177 10.74 0.88 41.77
N THR A 178 11.03 0.11 42.81
CA THR A 178 10.51 0.36 44.16
C THR A 178 11.41 1.34 44.93
N LEU A 179 10.88 1.99 45.96
CA LEU A 179 11.67 2.92 46.78
C LEU A 179 12.92 2.24 47.35
N ALA A 180 12.77 1.01 47.88
CA ALA A 180 13.87 0.25 48.45
C ALA A 180 15.00 -0.04 47.45
N GLU A 181 14.68 -0.17 46.16
CA GLU A 181 15.67 -0.43 45.11
C GLU A 181 16.46 0.83 44.71
N VAL A 182 15.86 2.02 44.84
CA VAL A 182 16.48 3.27 44.40
C VAL A 182 17.15 4.04 45.51
N MET A 183 16.73 3.89 46.77
CA MET A 183 17.29 4.63 47.91
C MET A 183 18.81 4.42 48.02
N GLY A 184 19.55 5.53 48.08
CA GLY A 184 21.02 5.55 48.12
C GLY A 184 21.72 5.20 46.80
N GLN A 185 20.98 4.84 45.75
CA GLN A 185 21.57 4.57 44.44
C GLN A 185 21.92 5.87 43.71
N SER A 186 22.98 5.84 42.91
CA SER A 186 23.37 6.98 42.07
C SER A 186 22.35 7.21 40.95
N HIS A 187 22.14 8.48 40.57
CA HIS A 187 21.33 8.90 39.43
C HIS A 187 21.73 8.17 38.13
N THR A 188 22.98 7.74 37.98
CA THR A 188 23.43 6.96 36.82
C THR A 188 22.64 5.66 36.64
N LEU A 189 22.01 5.12 37.70
CA LEU A 189 21.08 3.99 37.61
C LEU A 189 19.99 4.20 36.56
N PHE A 190 19.52 5.44 36.39
CA PHE A 190 18.47 5.80 35.44
C PHE A 190 19.01 6.24 34.07
N CYS A 191 20.30 6.05 33.79
CA CYS A 191 20.94 6.49 32.55
C CYS A 191 21.51 5.27 31.81
N ASP A 192 21.48 5.31 30.48
CA ASP A 192 22.28 4.37 29.70
C ASP A 192 23.79 4.67 29.86
N LYS A 193 24.63 3.71 29.44
CA LYS A 193 26.08 3.78 29.62
C LYS A 193 26.69 5.00 28.92
N ASP A 194 26.21 5.32 27.72
CA ASP A 194 26.72 6.42 26.91
C ASP A 194 26.38 7.78 27.54
N THR A 195 25.15 7.92 28.02
CA THR A 195 24.67 9.11 28.72
C THR A 195 25.45 9.32 30.01
N ALA A 196 25.63 8.27 30.82
CA ALA A 196 26.36 8.36 32.09
C ALA A 196 27.83 8.77 31.90
N ALA A 197 28.44 8.40 30.77
CA ALA A 197 29.80 8.77 30.42
C ALA A 197 29.93 10.15 29.71
N SER A 198 28.81 10.78 29.33
CA SER A 198 28.82 11.97 28.49
C SER A 198 29.28 13.24 29.19
N ASP A 199 29.86 14.17 28.42
CA ASP A 199 30.20 15.52 28.91
C ASP A 199 28.97 16.30 29.35
N ALA A 200 27.84 16.12 28.65
CA ALA A 200 26.57 16.75 29.00
C ALA A 200 26.08 16.31 30.40
N TYR A 201 26.26 15.04 30.76
CA TYR A 201 25.93 14.54 32.09
C TYR A 201 26.85 15.11 33.18
N ARG A 202 28.16 15.22 32.92
CA ARG A 202 29.10 15.84 33.86
C ARG A 202 28.79 17.32 34.08
N GLU A 203 28.47 18.04 33.00
CA GLU A 203 28.12 19.45 33.06
C GLU A 203 26.80 19.69 33.80
N LEU A 204 25.79 18.80 33.63
CA LEU A 204 24.54 18.85 34.39
C LEU A 204 24.81 18.94 35.90
N TRP A 205 25.60 18.01 36.45
CA TRP A 205 25.91 18.00 37.88
C TRP A 205 26.86 19.13 38.31
N ALA A 206 27.76 19.57 37.43
CA ALA A 206 28.61 20.74 37.69
C ALA A 206 27.78 22.03 37.79
N ALA A 207 26.78 22.21 36.93
CA ALA A 207 25.86 23.33 36.96
C ALA A 207 25.01 23.35 38.23
N LEU A 208 24.47 22.18 38.64
CA LEU A 208 23.70 22.06 39.88
C LEU A 208 24.54 22.44 41.12
N ARG A 209 25.83 22.08 41.16
CA ARG A 209 26.77 22.49 42.22
C ARG A 209 27.08 23.99 42.23
N ARG A 210 26.79 24.71 41.14
CA ARG A 210 26.90 26.18 41.04
C ARG A 210 25.56 26.89 41.26
N ASP A 211 24.57 26.20 41.85
CA ASP A 211 23.21 26.71 42.08
C ASP A 211 22.46 27.05 40.77
N GLN A 212 22.75 26.32 39.68
CA GLN A 212 22.09 26.52 38.39
C GLN A 212 21.03 25.44 38.15
N VAL A 213 19.83 25.88 37.75
CA VAL A 213 18.73 24.98 37.37
C VAL A 213 18.97 24.43 35.98
N CYS A 214 18.75 23.13 35.79
CA CYS A 214 18.90 22.47 34.49
C CYS A 214 17.57 21.90 34.02
N HIS A 215 17.09 22.35 32.86
CA HIS A 215 15.83 21.90 32.25
C HIS A 215 16.08 21.23 30.89
N GLY A 216 15.33 20.18 30.56
CA GLY A 216 15.48 19.52 29.27
C GLY A 216 14.59 18.31 29.08
N ALA A 217 14.68 17.73 27.88
CA ALA A 217 14.14 16.41 27.58
C ALA A 217 15.30 15.41 27.64
N TYR A 218 15.15 14.37 28.44
CA TYR A 218 16.20 13.41 28.72
C TYR A 218 15.71 11.99 28.50
N LYS A 219 16.52 11.19 27.81
CA LYS A 219 16.37 9.74 27.79
C LYS A 219 16.86 9.17 29.13
N ARG A 220 16.06 8.29 29.72
CA ARG A 220 16.33 7.57 30.96
C ARG A 220 16.00 6.10 30.77
N VAL A 221 16.58 5.27 31.63
CA VAL A 221 16.40 3.83 31.60
C VAL A 221 15.67 3.44 32.88
N GLY A 222 14.49 2.84 32.71
CA GLY A 222 13.71 2.25 33.78
C GLY A 222 14.20 0.85 34.13
N LYS A 223 13.48 0.20 35.05
CA LYS A 223 13.71 -1.20 35.40
C LYS A 223 13.53 -2.07 34.14
N ASN A 224 14.35 -3.11 34.03
CA ASN A 224 14.39 -4.03 32.88
C ASN A 224 14.79 -3.37 31.54
N GLU A 225 15.65 -2.35 31.58
CA GLU A 225 16.17 -1.67 30.39
C GLU A 225 15.08 -0.98 29.53
N THR A 226 14.00 -0.54 30.16
CA THR A 226 12.93 0.18 29.47
C THR A 226 13.34 1.62 29.17
N ASP A 227 13.25 2.02 27.90
CA ASP A 227 13.53 3.39 27.48
C ASP A 227 12.39 4.33 27.88
N ILE A 228 12.71 5.35 28.66
CA ILE A 228 11.78 6.38 29.14
C ILE A 228 12.29 7.74 28.69
N TRP A 229 11.43 8.55 28.09
CA TRP A 229 11.72 9.96 27.84
C TRP A 229 11.01 10.83 28.86
N VAL A 230 11.79 11.66 29.56
CA VAL A 230 11.26 12.60 30.54
C VAL A 230 11.57 14.04 30.16
N ARG A 231 10.58 14.92 30.28
CA ARG A 231 10.83 16.36 30.38
C ARG A 231 11.04 16.69 31.85
N ALA A 232 12.27 17.06 32.21
CA ALA A 232 12.64 17.23 33.61
C ALA A 232 13.32 18.56 33.89
N SER A 233 13.11 19.05 35.11
CA SER A 233 13.85 20.17 35.71
C SER A 233 14.57 19.68 36.96
N TYR A 234 15.87 19.92 37.04
CA TYR A 234 16.73 19.64 38.19
C TYR A 234 17.03 20.96 38.90
N THR A 235 16.60 21.07 40.15
CA THR A 235 16.65 22.31 40.94
C THR A 235 17.39 22.07 42.26
N PRO A 236 18.52 22.73 42.51
CA PRO A 236 19.20 22.67 43.80
C PRO A 236 18.35 23.25 44.93
N ILE A 237 18.41 22.64 46.12
CA ILE A 237 17.72 23.05 47.35
C ILE A 237 18.76 23.37 48.42
N ARG A 238 18.54 24.50 49.11
CA ARG A 238 19.38 24.95 50.23
C ARG A 238 18.86 24.44 51.57
N GLY A 239 19.78 24.01 52.43
CA GLY A 239 19.51 23.65 53.82
C GLY A 239 19.27 24.88 54.71
N ALA A 240 18.95 24.63 55.99
CA ALA A 240 18.72 25.68 56.98
C ALA A 240 19.94 26.56 57.27
N ASP A 241 21.15 26.08 56.95
CA ASP A 241 22.41 26.81 57.03
C ASP A 241 22.71 27.67 55.78
N GLY A 242 21.82 27.65 54.79
CA GLY A 242 21.93 28.38 53.52
C GLY A 242 22.80 27.70 52.46
N LYS A 243 23.41 26.54 52.73
CA LYS A 243 24.24 25.80 51.76
C LYS A 243 23.41 24.88 50.89
N LEU A 244 23.91 24.56 49.69
CA LEU A 244 23.29 23.55 48.82
C LEU A 244 23.39 22.18 49.47
N GLU A 245 22.26 21.50 49.61
CA GLU A 245 22.17 20.22 50.31
C GLU A 245 21.66 19.10 49.40
N ARG A 246 20.65 19.41 48.56
CA ARG A 246 19.92 18.42 47.76
C ARG A 246 19.57 18.97 46.38
N VAL A 247 19.14 18.09 45.48
CA VAL A 247 18.60 18.43 44.17
C VAL A 247 17.22 17.80 44.03
N LEU A 248 16.19 18.63 43.81
CA LEU A 248 14.86 18.16 43.46
C LEU A 248 14.72 18.07 41.95
N LYS A 249 14.37 16.89 41.46
CA LYS A 249 13.99 16.67 40.06
C LYS A 249 12.48 16.54 39.97
N ILE A 250 11.90 17.37 39.11
CA ILE A 250 10.50 17.27 38.68
C ILE A 250 10.50 16.74 37.25
N ALA A 251 9.74 15.68 36.98
CA ALA A 251 9.69 15.03 35.68
C ALA A 251 8.27 14.77 35.18
N TYR A 252 8.10 14.88 33.86
CA TYR A 252 6.91 14.47 33.11
C TYR A 252 7.30 13.42 32.08
N ASP A 253 6.51 12.36 31.99
CA ASP A 253 6.68 11.34 30.95
C ASP A 253 6.24 11.89 29.59
N ILE A 254 7.15 11.85 28.62
CA ILE A 254 6.90 12.23 27.22
C ILE A 254 7.21 11.06 26.26
N THR A 255 7.31 9.83 26.78
CA THR A 255 7.70 8.63 26.01
C THR A 255 6.72 8.34 24.89
N ALA A 256 5.41 8.30 25.19
CA ALA A 256 4.38 8.05 24.19
C ALA A 256 4.33 9.12 23.10
N GLU A 257 4.49 10.40 23.47
CA GLU A 257 4.55 11.52 22.53
C GLU A 257 5.76 11.40 21.58
N ARG A 258 6.93 11.08 22.14
CA ARG A 258 8.18 10.92 21.37
C ARG A 258 8.12 9.74 20.42
N LEU A 259 7.63 8.59 20.88
CA LEU A 259 7.48 7.39 20.04
C LEU A 259 6.49 7.64 18.91
N SER A 260 5.34 8.28 19.21
CA SER A 260 4.34 8.64 18.21
C SER A 260 4.91 9.58 17.15
N THR A 261 5.65 10.62 17.58
CA THR A 261 6.34 11.54 16.65
C THR A 261 7.34 10.82 15.76
N ALA A 262 8.20 9.98 16.35
CA ALA A 262 9.20 9.20 15.60
C ALA A 262 8.54 8.22 14.61
N GLU A 263 7.41 7.61 14.98
CA GLU A 263 6.65 6.74 14.09
C GLU A 263 6.06 7.51 12.90
N TYR A 264 5.53 8.71 13.12
CA TYR A 264 5.04 9.56 12.04
C TYR A 264 6.17 9.99 11.10
N GLU A 265 7.31 10.41 11.63
CA GLU A 265 8.50 10.77 10.84
C GLU A 265 8.97 9.58 9.99
N ALA A 266 9.09 8.40 10.58
CA ALA A 266 9.49 7.18 9.87
C ALA A 266 8.52 6.81 8.73
N LYS A 267 7.21 7.00 8.94
CA LYS A 267 6.19 6.78 7.89
C LYS A 267 6.32 7.79 6.76
N LEU A 268 6.54 9.07 7.06
CA LEU A 268 6.74 10.11 6.04
C LEU A 268 8.01 9.85 5.22
N GLU A 269 9.11 9.47 5.85
CA GLU A 269 10.33 9.09 5.14
C GLU A 269 10.13 7.86 4.24
N ALA A 270 9.35 6.88 4.68
CA ALA A 270 9.05 5.70 3.86
C ALA A 270 8.29 6.08 2.58
N ILE A 271 7.34 7.02 2.67
CA ILE A 271 6.63 7.58 1.50
C ILE A 271 7.59 8.37 0.61
N ASP A 272 8.42 9.23 1.21
CA ASP A 272 9.39 10.07 0.49
C ASP A 272 10.36 9.23 -0.35
N ARG A 273 10.87 8.12 0.22
CA ARG A 273 11.76 7.19 -0.50
C ARG A 273 11.07 6.46 -1.66
N ALA A 274 9.77 6.17 -1.55
CA ALA A 274 9.05 5.31 -2.49
C ALA A 274 8.35 6.08 -3.63
N MET A 275 7.98 7.35 -3.41
CA MET A 275 7.13 8.09 -4.33
C MET A 275 7.74 9.44 -4.72
N ALA A 276 7.32 9.96 -5.87
CA ALA A 276 7.58 11.35 -6.24
C ALA A 276 6.68 12.28 -5.42
N VAL A 277 7.28 13.19 -4.66
CA VAL A 277 6.58 14.14 -3.78
C VAL A 277 6.93 15.56 -4.15
N VAL A 278 5.92 16.42 -4.26
CA VAL A 278 6.08 17.87 -4.45
C VAL A 278 5.01 18.62 -3.66
N GLU A 279 5.42 19.69 -2.99
CA GLU A 279 4.55 20.61 -2.28
C GLU A 279 4.34 21.89 -3.07
N PHE A 280 3.10 22.38 -3.06
CA PHE A 280 2.73 23.67 -3.60
C PHE A 280 2.13 24.57 -2.51
N ASP A 281 2.30 25.87 -2.65
CA ASP A 281 1.45 26.86 -1.98
C ASP A 281 0.04 26.86 -2.60
N LEU A 282 -0.87 27.66 -2.03
CA LEU A 282 -2.26 27.75 -2.50
C LEU A 282 -2.40 28.48 -3.85
N ASP A 283 -1.37 29.21 -4.26
CA ASP A 283 -1.29 29.85 -5.56
C ASP A 283 -0.70 28.92 -6.63
N GLY A 284 -0.28 27.71 -6.24
CA GLY A 284 0.24 26.67 -7.13
C GLY A 284 1.74 26.74 -7.39
N ASN A 285 2.51 27.50 -6.61
CA ASN A 285 3.97 27.57 -6.74
C ASN A 285 4.66 26.48 -5.92
N VAL A 286 5.72 25.88 -6.47
CA VAL A 286 6.47 24.81 -5.80
C VAL A 286 7.20 25.35 -4.57
N VAL A 287 6.96 24.72 -3.43
CA VAL A 287 7.60 25.01 -2.14
C VAL A 287 8.75 24.04 -1.86
N SER A 288 8.56 22.77 -2.18
CA SER A 288 9.56 21.71 -2.04
C SER A 288 9.26 20.57 -2.99
N ALA A 289 10.28 19.78 -3.34
CA ALA A 289 10.12 18.53 -4.07
C ALA A 289 11.24 17.57 -3.68
N ASN A 290 10.94 16.28 -3.67
CA ASN A 290 11.92 15.26 -3.38
C ASN A 290 12.68 14.79 -4.63
N ASP A 291 13.72 13.98 -4.42
CA ASP A 291 14.59 13.50 -5.49
C ASP A 291 13.85 12.64 -6.53
N ASN A 292 12.84 11.88 -6.09
CA ASN A 292 12.00 11.08 -6.97
C ASN A 292 11.22 11.97 -7.96
N PHE A 293 10.60 13.05 -7.49
CA PHE A 293 9.89 13.99 -8.35
C PHE A 293 10.85 14.68 -9.34
N LEU A 294 12.00 15.12 -8.85
CA LEU A 294 13.03 15.76 -9.66
C LEU A 294 13.57 14.84 -10.76
N SER A 295 13.82 13.58 -10.42
CA SER A 295 14.30 12.55 -11.35
C SER A 295 13.28 12.26 -12.46
N VAL A 296 12.02 12.03 -12.09
CA VAL A 296 10.91 11.77 -13.03
C VAL A 296 10.76 12.96 -13.99
N MET A 297 10.65 14.17 -13.44
CA MET A 297 10.43 15.38 -14.24
C MET A 297 11.68 15.90 -14.95
N GLY A 298 12.88 15.47 -14.54
CA GLY A 298 14.17 15.85 -15.14
C GLY A 298 14.66 17.25 -14.77
N TYR A 299 14.17 17.85 -13.69
CA TYR A 299 14.58 19.18 -13.22
C TYR A 299 15.46 19.08 -11.98
N SER A 300 16.24 20.14 -11.72
CA SER A 300 16.90 20.36 -10.43
C SER A 300 16.03 21.21 -9.48
N PRO A 301 16.26 21.17 -8.15
CA PRO A 301 15.47 21.96 -7.20
C PRO A 301 15.47 23.46 -7.54
N ARG A 302 16.64 23.99 -7.94
CA ARG A 302 16.82 25.43 -8.25
C ARG A 302 15.97 25.90 -9.43
N GLU A 303 15.61 25.00 -10.33
CA GLU A 303 14.83 25.33 -11.53
C GLU A 303 13.33 25.38 -11.26
N ILE A 304 12.85 24.67 -10.24
CA ILE A 304 11.41 24.52 -9.99
C ILE A 304 10.93 25.26 -8.75
N LEU A 305 11.78 25.50 -7.75
CA LEU A 305 11.39 26.20 -6.53
C LEU A 305 10.84 27.60 -6.86
N GLY A 306 9.63 27.90 -6.36
CA GLY A 306 8.89 29.14 -6.64
C GLY A 306 8.25 29.22 -8.02
N GLN A 307 8.43 28.22 -8.89
CA GLN A 307 7.74 28.17 -10.18
C GLN A 307 6.34 27.59 -10.02
N HIS A 308 5.42 28.06 -10.86
CA HIS A 308 4.04 27.62 -10.84
C HIS A 308 3.87 26.23 -11.49
N HIS A 309 3.01 25.38 -10.92
CA HIS A 309 2.69 24.02 -11.38
C HIS A 309 2.42 23.90 -12.89
N ALA A 310 1.90 24.96 -13.51
CA ALA A 310 1.64 25.05 -14.96
C ALA A 310 2.86 24.68 -15.81
N MET A 311 4.09 24.88 -15.33
CA MET A 311 5.32 24.50 -16.04
C MET A 311 5.41 22.99 -16.33
N PHE A 312 4.72 22.16 -15.55
CA PHE A 312 4.70 20.71 -15.72
C PHE A 312 3.54 20.23 -16.58
N CYS A 313 2.71 21.12 -17.11
CA CYS A 313 1.52 20.80 -17.86
C CYS A 313 1.69 21.14 -19.34
N LEU A 314 0.85 20.54 -20.19
CA LEU A 314 0.72 20.96 -21.57
C LEU A 314 0.18 22.41 -21.64
N PRO A 315 0.74 23.28 -22.50
CA PRO A 315 0.29 24.68 -22.62
C PRO A 315 -1.20 24.82 -22.93
N GLU A 316 -1.77 23.87 -23.68
CA GLU A 316 -3.18 23.85 -24.06
C GLU A 316 -4.07 23.50 -22.87
N PHE A 317 -3.62 22.57 -22.00
CA PHE A 317 -4.35 22.16 -20.81
C PHE A 317 -4.44 23.28 -19.78
N VAL A 318 -3.36 24.05 -19.57
CA VAL A 318 -3.34 25.16 -18.59
C VAL A 318 -4.39 26.24 -18.91
N ARG A 319 -4.83 26.34 -20.17
CA ARG A 319 -5.84 27.31 -20.62
C ARG A 319 -7.28 26.81 -20.47
N THR A 320 -7.50 25.58 -20.02
CA THR A 320 -8.84 25.02 -19.90
C THR A 320 -9.51 25.44 -18.59
N ARG A 321 -10.85 25.38 -18.58
CA ARG A 321 -11.62 25.56 -17.35
C ARG A 321 -11.33 24.46 -16.33
N GLU A 322 -11.07 23.23 -16.79
CA GLU A 322 -10.72 22.09 -15.91
C GLU A 322 -9.46 22.37 -15.09
N TYR A 323 -8.43 22.99 -15.67
CA TYR A 323 -7.23 23.36 -14.92
C TYR A 323 -7.51 24.41 -13.83
N ALA A 324 -8.40 25.37 -14.10
CA ALA A 324 -8.80 26.37 -13.13
C ALA A 324 -9.66 25.75 -12.01
N ASP A 325 -10.67 24.96 -12.37
CA ASP A 325 -11.56 24.27 -11.44
C ASP A 325 -10.78 23.29 -10.54
N PHE A 326 -9.72 22.66 -11.07
CA PHE A 326 -8.79 21.82 -10.31
C PHE A 326 -8.16 22.56 -9.12
N TRP A 327 -7.63 23.77 -9.32
CA TRP A 327 -7.03 24.57 -8.24
C TRP A 327 -8.07 25.14 -7.28
N ILE A 328 -9.27 25.48 -7.77
CA ILE A 328 -10.39 25.91 -6.93
C ILE A 328 -10.78 24.78 -5.96
N ALA A 329 -10.90 23.55 -6.44
CA ALA A 329 -11.25 22.39 -5.63
C ALA A 329 -10.18 22.13 -4.55
N LEU A 330 -8.90 22.16 -4.91
CA LEU A 330 -7.80 21.99 -3.97
C LEU A 330 -7.79 23.06 -2.87
N ASN A 331 -8.03 24.31 -3.23
CA ASN A 331 -8.11 25.43 -2.28
C ASN A 331 -9.37 25.39 -1.40
N GLN A 332 -10.36 24.56 -1.75
CA GLN A 332 -11.53 24.25 -0.91
C GLN A 332 -11.31 23.02 -0.03
N GLY A 333 -10.13 22.39 -0.07
CA GLY A 333 -9.83 21.19 0.71
C GLY A 333 -10.22 19.89 0.02
N GLN A 334 -10.64 19.92 -1.24
CA GLN A 334 -11.00 18.72 -2.01
C GLN A 334 -9.75 18.15 -2.68
N PHE A 335 -9.41 16.90 -2.39
CA PHE A 335 -8.30 16.23 -3.06
C PHE A 335 -8.64 15.91 -4.52
N GLN A 336 -7.59 15.75 -5.34
CA GLN A 336 -7.72 15.36 -6.75
C GLN A 336 -6.86 14.14 -7.00
N SER A 337 -7.43 13.09 -7.59
CA SER A 337 -6.75 11.83 -7.90
C SER A 337 -6.97 11.46 -9.36
N GLY A 338 -5.95 10.87 -9.98
CA GLY A 338 -6.07 10.36 -11.34
C GLY A 338 -4.73 10.13 -12.02
N ARG A 339 -4.83 9.77 -13.30
CA ARG A 339 -3.69 9.68 -14.20
C ARG A 339 -3.55 11.01 -14.94
N PHE A 340 -2.36 11.59 -14.87
CA PHE A 340 -2.09 12.91 -15.41
C PHE A 340 -0.95 12.86 -16.43
N HIS A 341 -1.19 13.47 -17.59
CA HIS A 341 -0.14 13.78 -18.55
C HIS A 341 0.61 15.05 -18.12
N ARG A 342 1.93 14.97 -18.08
CA ARG A 342 2.83 16.03 -17.64
C ARG A 342 4.03 16.13 -18.59
N VAL A 343 4.64 17.30 -18.55
CA VAL A 343 5.80 17.64 -19.38
C VAL A 343 6.97 17.94 -18.46
N GLY A 344 8.00 17.10 -18.56
CA GLY A 344 9.28 17.31 -17.89
C GLY A 344 10.21 18.22 -18.68
N LYS A 345 11.43 18.40 -18.17
CA LYS A 345 12.47 19.20 -18.82
C LYS A 345 12.74 18.68 -20.24
N HIS A 346 13.00 19.60 -21.18
CA HIS A 346 13.24 19.28 -22.59
C HIS A 346 12.07 18.53 -23.28
N ASN A 347 10.82 18.89 -22.94
CA ASN A 347 9.61 18.24 -23.47
C ASN A 347 9.57 16.73 -23.20
N ARG A 348 10.13 16.28 -22.08
CA ARG A 348 10.01 14.88 -21.66
C ARG A 348 8.53 14.57 -21.44
N ASP A 349 8.04 13.58 -22.17
CA ASP A 349 6.69 13.03 -22.02
C ASP A 349 6.61 12.17 -20.75
N VAL A 350 5.80 12.59 -19.78
CA VAL A 350 5.68 11.96 -18.47
C VAL A 350 4.21 11.68 -18.17
N TRP A 351 3.90 10.45 -17.78
CA TRP A 351 2.60 10.09 -17.21
C TRP A 351 2.76 9.69 -15.76
N ILE A 352 1.91 10.23 -14.91
CA ILE A 352 1.91 9.94 -13.47
C ILE A 352 0.53 9.51 -13.01
N GLN A 353 0.47 8.50 -12.14
CA GLN A 353 -0.68 8.28 -11.28
C GLN A 353 -0.44 9.09 -10.01
N ALA A 354 -1.30 10.06 -9.71
CA ALA A 354 -1.04 10.99 -8.61
C ALA A 354 -2.29 11.38 -7.83
N THR A 355 -2.06 11.77 -6.58
CA THR A 355 -3.08 12.39 -5.72
C THR A 355 -2.53 13.71 -5.17
N TYR A 356 -3.29 14.79 -5.35
CA TYR A 356 -3.04 16.11 -4.80
C TYR A 356 -3.90 16.28 -3.56
N ASN A 357 -3.26 16.41 -2.40
CA ASN A 357 -3.89 16.40 -1.09
C ASN A 357 -3.67 17.75 -0.39
N PRO A 358 -4.74 18.51 -0.10
CA PRO A 358 -4.65 19.72 0.71
C PRO A 358 -4.23 19.39 2.15
N VAL A 359 -3.16 20.03 2.63
CA VAL A 359 -2.74 19.98 4.03
C VAL A 359 -3.43 21.10 4.78
N LEU A 360 -4.23 20.72 5.79
CA LEU A 360 -5.06 21.64 6.55
C LEU A 360 -4.33 22.14 7.81
N ASP A 361 -4.65 23.36 8.23
CA ASP A 361 -4.21 23.91 9.52
C ASP A 361 -5.10 23.41 10.69
N LEU A 362 -4.79 23.86 11.91
CA LEU A 362 -5.57 23.51 13.12
C LEU A 362 -7.02 24.02 13.10
N ARG A 363 -7.37 24.91 12.15
CA ARG A 363 -8.73 25.43 11.93
C ARG A 363 -9.41 24.76 10.74
N GLY A 364 -8.80 23.73 10.14
CA GLY A 364 -9.32 23.00 8.98
C GLY A 364 -9.18 23.75 7.66
N LYS A 365 -8.40 24.85 7.59
CA LYS A 365 -8.20 25.61 6.35
C LYS A 365 -6.99 25.07 5.57
N PRO A 366 -7.08 24.90 4.24
CA PRO A 366 -5.93 24.54 3.42
C PRO A 366 -4.78 25.53 3.60
N ARG A 367 -3.56 25.01 3.75
CA ARG A 367 -2.33 25.80 3.90
C ARG A 367 -1.32 25.48 2.79
N ARG A 368 -1.28 24.23 2.33
CA ARG A 368 -0.42 23.74 1.24
C ARG A 368 -1.11 22.61 0.51
N ILE A 369 -0.63 22.28 -0.68
CA ILE A 369 -1.03 21.09 -1.41
C ILE A 369 0.17 20.16 -1.51
N VAL A 370 0.05 18.92 -1.04
CA VAL A 370 1.07 17.89 -1.21
C VAL A 370 0.61 16.92 -2.28
N LYS A 371 1.43 16.72 -3.30
CA LYS A 371 1.17 15.74 -4.34
C LYS A 371 2.07 14.52 -4.13
N TYR A 372 1.45 13.35 -4.11
CA TYR A 372 2.14 12.05 -4.18
C TYR A 372 1.91 11.47 -5.56
N ALA A 373 2.97 11.02 -6.22
CA ALA A 373 2.91 10.51 -7.59
C ALA A 373 3.79 9.28 -7.80
N THR A 374 3.32 8.40 -8.66
CA THR A 374 4.07 7.27 -9.22
C THR A 374 4.21 7.49 -10.72
N ASP A 375 5.42 7.33 -11.25
CA ASP A 375 5.66 7.36 -12.69
C ASP A 375 5.07 6.10 -13.34
N VAL A 376 4.11 6.31 -14.25
CA VAL A 376 3.44 5.26 -15.02
C VAL A 376 3.67 5.45 -16.53
N THR A 377 4.70 6.21 -16.91
CA THR A 377 5.04 6.53 -18.31
C THR A 377 5.23 5.27 -19.15
N GLU A 378 6.02 4.30 -18.66
CA GLU A 378 6.25 3.07 -19.42
C GLU A 378 4.97 2.21 -19.52
N GLN A 379 4.14 2.22 -18.46
CA GLN A 379 2.86 1.53 -18.48
C GLN A 379 1.93 2.10 -19.57
N VAL A 380 1.79 3.43 -19.64
CA VAL A 380 0.99 4.10 -20.69
C VAL A 380 1.55 3.81 -22.08
N ARG A 381 2.88 3.82 -22.26
CA ARG A 381 3.51 3.49 -23.55
C ARG A 381 3.24 2.05 -23.96
N LEU A 382 3.27 1.11 -23.01
CA LEU A 382 2.94 -0.29 -23.25
C LEU A 382 1.47 -0.44 -23.65
N GLU A 383 0.54 0.19 -22.90
CA GLU A 383 -0.89 0.20 -23.23
C GLU A 383 -1.15 0.73 -24.65
N GLN A 384 -0.53 1.86 -25.02
CA GLN A 384 -0.64 2.43 -26.37
C GLN A 384 -0.06 1.51 -27.46
N LYS A 385 1.10 0.89 -27.22
CA LYS A 385 1.71 -0.07 -28.16
C LYS A 385 0.83 -1.31 -28.35
N ILE A 386 0.23 -1.81 -27.28
CA ILE A 386 -0.69 -2.95 -27.32
C ILE A 386 -1.93 -2.59 -28.13
N ALA A 387 -2.54 -1.43 -27.87
CA ALA A 387 -3.69 -0.96 -28.62
C ALA A 387 -3.42 -0.83 -30.13
N ALA A 388 -2.28 -0.22 -30.50
CA ALA A 388 -1.89 -0.07 -31.90
C ALA A 388 -1.63 -1.42 -32.59
N ARG A 389 -0.90 -2.34 -31.93
CA ARG A 389 -0.65 -3.69 -32.46
C ARG A 389 -1.92 -4.54 -32.54
N SER A 390 -2.85 -4.36 -31.60
CA SER A 390 -4.15 -5.04 -31.62
C SER A 390 -4.97 -4.62 -32.85
N GLN A 391 -5.02 -3.32 -33.15
CA GLN A 391 -5.66 -2.80 -34.37
C GLN A 391 -5.01 -3.34 -35.65
N GLU A 392 -3.68 -3.38 -35.71
CA GLU A 392 -2.96 -3.95 -36.84
C GLU A 392 -3.30 -5.44 -37.05
N THR A 393 -3.31 -6.21 -35.96
CA THR A 393 -3.65 -7.64 -35.98
C THR A 393 -5.09 -7.87 -36.43
N ALA A 394 -6.02 -6.97 -36.03
CA ALA A 394 -7.41 -7.03 -36.48
C ALA A 394 -7.52 -6.87 -38.00
N GLY A 395 -6.77 -5.92 -38.57
CA GLY A 395 -6.70 -5.72 -40.01
C GLY A 395 -6.07 -6.90 -40.76
N VAL A 396 -5.11 -7.61 -40.14
CA VAL A 396 -4.56 -8.86 -40.70
C VAL A 396 -5.62 -9.96 -40.73
N ALA A 397 -6.36 -10.16 -39.65
CA ALA A 397 -7.40 -11.18 -39.56
C ALA A 397 -8.55 -10.95 -40.56
N ASP A 398 -8.97 -9.70 -40.75
CA ASP A 398 -9.97 -9.32 -41.75
C ASP A 398 -9.50 -9.61 -43.19
N ARG A 399 -8.23 -9.32 -43.52
CA ARG A 399 -7.64 -9.70 -44.81
C ARG A 399 -7.56 -11.21 -45.00
N LEU A 400 -7.25 -11.95 -43.94
CA LEU A 400 -7.22 -13.41 -43.96
C LEU A 400 -8.61 -13.97 -44.28
N GLY A 401 -9.67 -13.45 -43.63
CA GLY A 401 -11.05 -13.83 -43.92
C GLY A 401 -11.43 -13.66 -45.39
N ARG A 402 -11.15 -12.49 -45.99
CA ARG A 402 -11.40 -12.26 -47.43
C ARG A 402 -10.63 -13.23 -48.33
N THR A 403 -9.39 -13.56 -47.97
CA THR A 403 -8.57 -14.50 -48.73
C THR A 403 -9.14 -15.92 -48.67
N ILE A 404 -9.68 -16.33 -47.51
CA ILE A 404 -10.34 -17.63 -47.35
C ILE A 404 -11.62 -17.72 -48.19
N GLU A 405 -12.44 -16.65 -48.23
CA GLU A 405 -13.61 -16.59 -49.12
C GLU A 405 -13.21 -16.76 -50.59
N GLU A 406 -12.11 -16.14 -51.00
CA GLU A 406 -11.59 -16.23 -52.36
C GLU A 406 -11.06 -17.65 -52.68
N ILE A 407 -10.36 -18.28 -51.73
CA ILE A 407 -9.93 -19.69 -51.83
C ILE A 407 -11.14 -20.60 -52.00
N ASN A 408 -12.17 -20.47 -51.17
CA ASN A 408 -13.39 -21.29 -51.24
C ASN A 408 -14.10 -21.14 -52.59
N ARG A 409 -14.16 -19.92 -53.13
CA ARG A 409 -14.73 -19.69 -54.47
C ARG A 409 -13.88 -20.32 -55.58
N SER A 410 -12.55 -20.26 -55.44
CA SER A 410 -11.62 -20.86 -56.39
C SER A 410 -11.68 -22.39 -56.36
N THR A 411 -11.77 -23.00 -55.17
CA THR A 411 -11.89 -24.46 -55.04
C THR A 411 -13.22 -24.97 -55.60
N GLU A 412 -14.33 -24.26 -55.36
CA GLU A 412 -15.63 -24.61 -55.94
C GLU A 412 -15.58 -24.59 -57.48
N THR A 413 -14.92 -23.57 -58.05
CA THR A 413 -14.75 -23.45 -59.50
C THR A 413 -13.85 -24.56 -60.05
N ALA A 414 -12.73 -24.84 -59.38
CA ALA A 414 -11.82 -25.92 -59.75
C ALA A 414 -12.51 -27.29 -59.70
N ASN A 415 -13.35 -27.54 -58.69
CA ASN A 415 -14.08 -28.81 -58.55
C ASN A 415 -15.11 -28.99 -59.67
N LYS A 416 -15.83 -27.93 -60.04
CA LYS A 416 -16.74 -27.95 -61.20
C LYS A 416 -15.99 -28.28 -62.50
N LEU A 417 -14.82 -27.68 -62.70
CA LEU A 417 -13.99 -27.91 -63.88
C LEU A 417 -13.42 -29.35 -63.90
N ALA A 418 -12.99 -29.86 -62.75
CA ALA A 418 -12.54 -31.24 -62.59
C ALA A 418 -13.65 -32.21 -63.01
N ASN A 419 -14.85 -32.11 -62.42
CA ASN A 419 -15.99 -32.97 -62.77
C ASN A 419 -16.36 -32.92 -64.26
N LEU A 420 -16.32 -31.72 -64.86
CA LEU A 420 -16.55 -31.56 -66.30
C LEU A 420 -15.47 -32.27 -67.13
N THR A 421 -14.21 -32.16 -66.72
CA THR A 421 -13.07 -32.79 -67.41
C THR A 421 -13.14 -34.31 -67.31
N GLU A 422 -13.50 -34.85 -66.14
CA GLU A 422 -13.74 -36.28 -65.94
C GLU A 422 -14.84 -36.79 -66.86
N THR A 423 -15.97 -36.09 -66.90
CA THR A 423 -17.10 -36.43 -67.78
C THR A 423 -16.67 -36.45 -69.25
N LYS A 424 -15.89 -35.46 -69.69
CA LYS A 424 -15.40 -35.38 -71.07
C LYS A 424 -14.38 -36.47 -71.40
N ALA A 425 -13.55 -36.86 -70.43
CA ALA A 425 -12.60 -37.96 -70.59
C ALA A 425 -13.33 -39.30 -70.72
N ASP A 426 -14.39 -39.52 -69.91
CA ASP A 426 -15.23 -40.72 -70.00
C ASP A 426 -16.00 -40.80 -71.32
N GLU A 427 -16.65 -39.70 -71.74
CA GLU A 427 -17.29 -39.59 -73.06
C GLU A 427 -16.31 -39.89 -74.21
N GLY A 428 -15.09 -39.34 -74.13
CA GLY A 428 -14.02 -39.61 -75.10
C GLY A 428 -13.58 -41.07 -75.12
N GLY A 429 -13.46 -41.69 -73.94
CA GLY A 429 -13.16 -43.12 -73.80
C GLY A 429 -14.27 -44.03 -74.34
N VAL A 430 -15.54 -43.68 -74.16
CA VAL A 430 -16.67 -44.43 -74.72
C VAL A 430 -16.69 -44.33 -76.25
N ALA A 431 -16.54 -43.12 -76.79
CA ALA A 431 -16.52 -42.89 -78.25
C ALA A 431 -15.40 -43.69 -78.94
N LEU A 432 -14.24 -43.76 -78.30
CA LEU A 432 -13.08 -44.47 -78.83
C LEU A 432 -13.20 -45.99 -78.72
N LYS A 433 -13.85 -46.49 -77.66
CA LYS A 433 -14.25 -47.89 -77.59
C LYS A 433 -15.18 -48.28 -78.74
N SER A 434 -16.20 -47.48 -79.04
CA SER A 434 -17.08 -47.72 -80.20
C SER A 434 -16.36 -47.63 -81.54
N ALA A 435 -15.35 -46.76 -81.66
CA ALA A 435 -14.50 -46.68 -82.85
C ALA A 435 -13.64 -47.96 -83.01
N LEU A 436 -13.07 -48.49 -81.92
CA LEU A 436 -12.32 -49.74 -81.94
C LEU A 436 -13.19 -50.93 -82.36
N GLU A 437 -14.43 -51.02 -81.87
CA GLU A 437 -15.40 -52.05 -82.29
C GLU A 437 -15.69 -51.96 -83.80
N SER A 438 -15.81 -50.74 -84.33
CA SER A 438 -16.01 -50.51 -85.77
C SER A 438 -14.78 -50.89 -86.60
N ILE A 439 -13.58 -50.57 -86.12
CA ILE A 439 -12.31 -50.93 -86.76
C ILE A 439 -12.12 -52.46 -86.78
N GLU A 440 -12.51 -53.16 -85.71
CA GLU A 440 -12.47 -54.62 -85.65
C GLU A 440 -13.39 -55.26 -86.71
N LEU A 441 -14.61 -54.72 -86.88
CA LEU A 441 -15.52 -55.15 -87.92
C LEU A 441 -14.95 -54.91 -89.33
N ILE A 442 -14.29 -53.77 -89.55
CA ILE A 442 -13.61 -53.46 -90.82
C ILE A 442 -12.46 -54.44 -91.05
N GLN A 443 -11.64 -54.74 -90.03
CA GLN A 443 -10.55 -55.71 -90.12
C GLN A 443 -11.05 -57.11 -90.50
N LYS A 444 -12.14 -57.56 -89.87
CA LYS A 444 -12.79 -58.84 -90.18
C LYS A 444 -13.32 -58.87 -91.61
N SER A 445 -13.95 -57.79 -92.06
CA SER A 445 -14.46 -57.66 -93.44
C SER A 445 -13.32 -57.67 -94.46
N ALA A 446 -12.24 -56.91 -94.24
CA ALA A 446 -11.07 -56.88 -95.10
C ALA A 446 -10.38 -58.25 -95.21
N THR A 447 -10.30 -58.99 -94.10
CA THR A 447 -9.78 -60.36 -94.08
C THR A 447 -10.66 -61.29 -94.91
N GLY A 448 -11.99 -61.19 -94.78
CA GLY A 448 -12.94 -61.95 -95.61
C GLY A 448 -12.83 -61.63 -97.11
N ILE A 449 -12.64 -60.35 -97.46
CA ILE A 449 -12.40 -59.94 -98.85
C ILE A 449 -11.08 -60.54 -99.37
N ALA A 450 -10.01 -60.53 -98.57
CA ALA A 450 -8.74 -61.14 -98.94
C ALA A 450 -8.89 -62.62 -99.32
N GLU A 451 -9.69 -63.36 -98.55
CA GLU A 451 -9.98 -64.78 -98.81
C GLU A 451 -10.77 -64.97 -100.11
N ILE A 452 -11.80 -64.15 -100.35
CA ILE A 452 -12.58 -64.19 -101.60
C ILE A 452 -11.68 -63.92 -102.81
N VAL A 453 -10.82 -62.91 -102.72
CA VAL A 453 -9.90 -62.53 -103.81
C VAL A 453 -8.87 -63.64 -104.07
N ARG A 454 -8.40 -64.34 -103.02
CA ARG A 454 -7.56 -65.53 -103.16
C ARG A 454 -8.27 -66.62 -103.96
N VAL A 455 -9.53 -66.93 -103.63
CA VAL A 455 -10.35 -67.91 -104.37
C VAL A 455 -10.55 -67.48 -105.84
N ILE A 456 -10.81 -66.19 -106.10
CA ILE A 456 -10.92 -65.67 -107.47
C ILE A 456 -9.62 -65.87 -108.24
N SER A 457 -8.46 -65.59 -107.62
CA SER A 457 -7.15 -65.81 -108.24
C SER A 457 -6.91 -67.30 -108.55
N GLU A 458 -7.34 -68.20 -107.67
CA GLU A 458 -7.26 -69.66 -107.88
C GLU A 458 -8.16 -70.12 -109.05
N ILE A 459 -9.42 -69.65 -109.08
CA ILE A 459 -10.37 -69.94 -110.17
C ILE A 459 -9.83 -69.40 -111.50
N ALA A 460 -9.32 -68.18 -111.53
CA ALA A 460 -8.71 -67.60 -112.72
C ALA A 460 -7.52 -68.43 -113.20
N GLY A 461 -6.67 -68.91 -112.29
CA GLY A 461 -5.57 -69.83 -112.61
C GLY A 461 -6.04 -71.17 -113.21
N GLN A 462 -7.07 -71.78 -112.61
CA GLN A 462 -7.67 -73.03 -113.12
C GLN A 462 -8.34 -72.80 -114.49
N THR A 463 -9.06 -71.69 -114.66
CA THR A 463 -9.73 -71.33 -115.91
C THR A 463 -8.73 -71.11 -117.02
N ASN A 464 -7.59 -70.49 -116.70
CA ASN A 464 -6.47 -70.31 -117.64
C ASN A 464 -5.92 -71.65 -118.13
N LEU A 465 -5.74 -72.63 -117.23
CA LEU A 465 -5.27 -73.98 -117.57
C LEU A 465 -6.31 -74.76 -118.39
N LEU A 466 -7.60 -74.67 -118.05
CA LEU A 466 -8.68 -75.31 -118.81
C LEU A 466 -8.81 -74.72 -120.22
N ALA A 467 -8.73 -73.40 -120.34
CA ALA A 467 -8.74 -72.69 -121.62
C ALA A 467 -7.53 -73.06 -122.47
N PHE A 468 -6.33 -73.16 -121.87
CA PHE A 468 -5.14 -73.64 -122.55
C PHE A 468 -5.28 -75.08 -123.06
N ASN A 469 -5.81 -75.99 -122.24
CA ASN A 469 -6.07 -77.37 -122.65
C ASN A 469 -7.10 -77.44 -123.79
N ALA A 470 -8.16 -76.63 -123.73
CA ALA A 470 -9.17 -76.53 -124.79
C ALA A 470 -8.59 -75.94 -126.09
N GLU A 471 -7.68 -74.97 -125.99
CA GLU A 471 -6.97 -74.39 -127.14
C GLU A 471 -6.07 -75.43 -127.84
N ILE A 472 -5.39 -76.28 -127.06
CA ILE A 472 -4.61 -77.42 -127.57
C ILE A 472 -5.51 -78.46 -128.26
N GLU A 473 -6.61 -78.87 -127.63
CA GLU A 473 -7.51 -79.88 -128.20
C GLU A 473 -8.23 -79.36 -129.45
N ALA A 474 -8.58 -78.07 -129.48
CA ALA A 474 -9.12 -77.39 -130.65
C ALA A 474 -8.12 -77.34 -131.81
N ALA A 475 -6.82 -77.13 -131.53
CA ALA A 475 -5.77 -77.24 -132.54
C ALA A 475 -5.61 -78.68 -133.07
N ARG A 476 -5.88 -79.69 -132.22
CA ARG A 476 -5.81 -81.12 -132.55
C ARG A 476 -6.96 -81.60 -133.44
N ALA A 477 -8.13 -80.96 -133.36
CA ALA A 477 -9.33 -81.29 -134.11
C ALA A 477 -9.35 -80.77 -135.58
N GLY A 478 -8.29 -80.09 -136.05
CA GLY A 478 -8.15 -79.65 -137.44
C GLY A 478 -9.20 -78.61 -137.88
N GLU A 479 -9.74 -78.73 -139.10
CA GLU A 479 -10.73 -77.76 -139.64
C GLU A 479 -12.01 -77.63 -138.80
N HIS A 480 -12.39 -78.66 -138.04
CA HIS A 480 -13.57 -78.64 -137.17
C HIS A 480 -13.33 -77.90 -135.83
N GLY A 481 -12.08 -77.60 -135.45
CA GLY A 481 -11.71 -76.96 -134.18
C GLY A 481 -11.45 -75.45 -134.26
N ILE A 482 -11.46 -74.85 -135.45
CA ILE A 482 -11.05 -73.44 -135.68
C ILE A 482 -11.88 -72.46 -134.83
N GLY A 483 -13.20 -72.62 -134.79
CA GLY A 483 -14.10 -71.77 -133.99
C GLY A 483 -13.90 -71.93 -132.47
N PHE A 484 -13.60 -73.15 -132.02
CA PHE A 484 -13.35 -73.45 -130.60
C PHE A 484 -12.00 -72.90 -130.12
N SER A 485 -10.95 -72.91 -130.96
CA SER A 485 -9.63 -72.38 -130.62
C SER A 485 -9.66 -70.87 -130.35
N VAL A 486 -10.43 -70.10 -131.14
CA VAL A 486 -10.60 -68.65 -130.93
C VAL A 486 -11.29 -68.36 -129.60
N VAL A 487 -12.35 -69.10 -129.28
CA VAL A 487 -13.07 -68.94 -128.00
C VAL A 487 -12.17 -69.32 -126.82
N ALA A 488 -11.42 -70.43 -126.94
CA ALA A 488 -10.48 -70.86 -125.90
C ALA A 488 -9.38 -69.83 -125.64
N GLY A 489 -8.78 -69.24 -126.70
CA GLY A 489 -7.79 -68.18 -126.57
C GLY A 489 -8.34 -66.90 -125.92
N GLU A 490 -9.60 -66.55 -126.19
CA GLU A 490 -10.25 -65.39 -125.56
C GLU A 490 -10.58 -65.64 -124.08
N VAL A 491 -11.04 -66.85 -123.73
CA VAL A 491 -11.24 -67.27 -122.32
C VAL A 491 -9.90 -67.29 -121.57
N ARG A 492 -8.81 -67.70 -122.21
CA ARG A 492 -7.47 -67.70 -121.63
C ARG A 492 -7.00 -66.28 -121.29
N LYS A 493 -7.10 -65.34 -122.24
CA LYS A 493 -6.78 -63.92 -121.99
C LYS A 493 -7.65 -63.30 -120.90
N LEU A 494 -8.94 -63.64 -120.85
CA LEU A 494 -9.84 -63.20 -119.77
C LEU A 494 -9.40 -63.74 -118.41
N ALA A 495 -8.97 -65.00 -118.34
CA ALA A 495 -8.47 -65.63 -117.13
C ALA A 495 -7.14 -65.01 -116.66
N GLU A 496 -6.19 -64.72 -117.57
CA GLU A 496 -4.95 -63.99 -117.26
C GLU A 496 -5.23 -62.58 -116.71
N ARG A 497 -6.16 -61.84 -117.36
CA ARG A 497 -6.59 -60.51 -116.88
C ARG A 497 -7.27 -60.58 -115.52
N SER A 498 -8.12 -61.59 -115.29
CA SER A 498 -8.79 -61.81 -114.01
C SER A 498 -7.81 -62.14 -112.90
N SER A 499 -6.79 -62.97 -113.18
CA SER A 499 -5.75 -63.31 -112.21
C SER A 499 -4.89 -62.09 -111.85
N THR A 500 -4.54 -61.26 -112.84
CA THR A 500 -3.78 -60.02 -112.59
C THR A 500 -4.59 -59.04 -111.75
N ALA A 501 -5.86 -58.82 -112.08
CA ALA A 501 -6.75 -57.96 -111.31
C ALA A 501 -6.95 -58.48 -109.87
N ALA A 502 -7.09 -59.80 -109.68
CA ALA A 502 -7.20 -60.40 -108.36
C ALA A 502 -5.92 -60.17 -107.53
N ARG A 503 -4.72 -60.31 -108.11
CA ARG A 503 -3.45 -60.00 -107.42
C ARG A 503 -3.35 -58.55 -107.00
N ASP A 504 -3.75 -57.62 -107.87
CA ASP A 504 -3.75 -56.18 -107.55
C ASP A 504 -4.72 -55.85 -106.40
N ILE A 505 -5.91 -56.45 -106.40
CA ILE A 505 -6.87 -56.31 -105.30
C ILE A 505 -6.29 -56.91 -104.01
N SER A 506 -5.68 -58.10 -104.05
CA SER A 506 -5.03 -58.71 -102.89
C SER A 506 -3.99 -57.78 -102.26
N ARG A 507 -3.13 -57.15 -103.09
CA ARG A 507 -2.14 -56.19 -102.59
C ARG A 507 -2.79 -54.99 -101.90
N LEU A 508 -3.84 -54.40 -102.50
CA LEU A 508 -4.56 -53.27 -101.89
C LEU A 508 -5.24 -53.65 -100.56
N ILE A 509 -5.76 -54.87 -100.45
CA ILE A 509 -6.35 -55.37 -99.21
C ILE A 509 -5.28 -55.59 -98.14
N GLU A 510 -4.13 -56.13 -98.50
CA GLU A 510 -3.00 -56.30 -97.57
C GLU A 510 -2.49 -54.95 -97.04
N GLU A 511 -2.33 -53.96 -97.92
CA GLU A 511 -2.01 -52.59 -97.52
C GLU A 511 -3.09 -51.98 -96.61
N SER A 512 -4.37 -52.29 -96.86
CA SER A 512 -5.48 -51.83 -96.02
C SER A 512 -5.44 -52.47 -94.63
N LEU A 513 -5.14 -53.77 -94.53
CA LEU A 513 -4.99 -54.47 -93.25
C LEU A 513 -3.87 -53.88 -92.39
N VAL A 514 -2.73 -53.52 -93.01
CA VAL A 514 -1.64 -52.83 -92.29
C VAL A 514 -2.10 -51.46 -91.76
N ARG A 515 -2.78 -50.66 -92.59
CA ARG A 515 -3.29 -49.33 -92.17
C ARG A 515 -4.34 -49.43 -91.06
N ILE A 516 -5.21 -50.44 -91.12
CA ILE A 516 -6.20 -50.73 -90.07
C ILE A 516 -5.48 -51.06 -88.75
N GLY A 517 -4.48 -51.94 -88.76
CA GLY A 517 -3.70 -52.28 -87.58
C GLY A 517 -3.02 -51.07 -86.92
N MET A 518 -2.40 -50.20 -87.72
CA MET A 518 -1.84 -48.93 -87.23
C MET A 518 -2.91 -47.99 -86.66
N GLY A 519 -4.13 -48.01 -87.23
CA GLY A 519 -5.28 -47.27 -86.73
C GLY A 519 -5.74 -47.79 -85.36
N THR A 520 -5.84 -49.11 -85.20
CA THR A 520 -6.17 -49.77 -83.93
C THR A 520 -5.17 -49.40 -82.84
N GLU A 521 -3.87 -49.47 -83.12
CA GLU A 521 -2.82 -49.12 -82.15
C GLU A 521 -2.93 -47.66 -81.67
N ARG A 522 -3.14 -46.72 -82.60
CA ARG A 522 -3.35 -45.29 -82.25
C ARG A 522 -4.62 -45.06 -81.45
N ALA A 523 -5.71 -45.73 -81.80
CA ALA A 523 -6.96 -45.64 -81.06
C ALA A 523 -6.80 -46.22 -79.64
N GLN A 524 -6.06 -47.31 -79.48
CA GLN A 524 -5.80 -47.88 -78.16
C GLN A 524 -4.90 -47.00 -77.29
N ALA A 525 -3.89 -46.35 -77.88
CA ALA A 525 -3.07 -45.36 -77.18
C ALA A 525 -3.90 -44.16 -76.71
N ALA A 526 -4.82 -43.67 -77.55
CA ALA A 526 -5.75 -42.59 -77.16
C ALA A 526 -6.71 -43.04 -76.03
N GLN A 527 -7.11 -44.31 -75.98
CA GLN A 527 -7.95 -44.85 -74.90
C GLN A 527 -7.23 -44.80 -73.58
N SER A 528 -5.97 -45.26 -73.56
CA SER A 528 -5.12 -45.17 -72.37
C SER A 528 -4.90 -43.73 -71.92
N ALA A 529 -4.77 -42.78 -72.86
CA ALA A 529 -4.65 -41.36 -72.53
C ALA A 529 -5.92 -40.81 -71.86
N PHE A 530 -7.12 -41.13 -72.35
CA PHE A 530 -8.37 -40.73 -71.69
C PHE A 530 -8.51 -41.32 -70.28
N SER A 531 -8.17 -42.60 -70.09
CA SER A 531 -8.17 -43.21 -68.76
C SER A 531 -7.17 -42.54 -67.81
N ALA A 532 -6.00 -42.16 -68.30
CA ALA A 532 -5.01 -41.42 -67.50
C ALA A 532 -5.50 -40.00 -67.13
N ILE A 533 -6.21 -39.33 -68.03
CA ILE A 533 -6.85 -38.03 -67.73
C ILE A 533 -7.88 -38.20 -66.62
N ALA A 534 -8.78 -39.18 -66.71
CA ALA A 534 -9.79 -39.43 -65.68
C ALA A 534 -9.15 -39.70 -64.31
N ALA A 535 -8.09 -40.53 -64.25
CA ALA A 535 -7.36 -40.78 -63.02
C ALA A 535 -6.72 -39.50 -62.44
N SER A 536 -6.06 -38.69 -63.27
CA SER A 536 -5.44 -37.43 -62.86
C SER A 536 -6.46 -36.40 -62.36
N VAL A 537 -7.68 -36.43 -62.91
CA VAL A 537 -8.78 -35.58 -62.42
C VAL A 537 -9.24 -36.04 -61.04
N GLY A 538 -9.31 -37.34 -60.77
CA GLY A 538 -9.59 -37.88 -59.43
C GLY A 538 -8.58 -37.42 -58.38
N ASP A 539 -7.29 -37.42 -58.71
CA ASP A 539 -6.23 -36.88 -57.85
C ASP A 539 -6.41 -35.37 -57.61
N THR A 540 -6.80 -34.63 -58.66
CA THR A 540 -7.07 -33.19 -58.60
C THR A 540 -8.25 -32.89 -57.67
N SER A 541 -9.36 -33.62 -57.79
CA SER A 541 -10.53 -33.49 -56.90
C SER A 541 -10.17 -33.77 -55.45
N SER A 542 -9.37 -34.81 -55.20
CA SER A 542 -8.87 -35.12 -53.85
C SER A 542 -8.02 -33.99 -53.25
N ALA A 543 -7.16 -33.36 -54.04
CA ALA A 543 -6.38 -32.20 -53.60
C ALA A 543 -7.28 -30.99 -53.29
N ILE A 544 -8.32 -30.75 -54.09
CA ILE A 544 -9.30 -29.68 -53.87
C ILE A 544 -10.07 -29.88 -52.56
N GLU A 545 -10.43 -31.12 -52.21
CA GLU A 545 -11.06 -31.43 -50.92
C GLU A 545 -10.15 -31.10 -49.73
N VAL A 546 -8.85 -31.39 -49.84
CA VAL A 546 -7.87 -31.03 -48.81
C VAL A 546 -7.78 -29.51 -48.64
N ILE A 547 -7.67 -28.76 -49.75
CA ILE A 547 -7.64 -27.28 -49.70
C ILE A 547 -8.90 -26.73 -49.04
N THR A 548 -10.07 -27.26 -49.39
CA THR A 548 -11.35 -26.83 -48.80
C THR A 548 -11.39 -27.08 -47.30
N ARG A 549 -10.91 -28.25 -46.84
CA ARG A 549 -10.82 -28.54 -45.39
C ARG A 549 -9.85 -27.60 -44.69
N SER A 550 -8.70 -27.30 -45.30
CA SER A 550 -7.73 -26.35 -44.74
C SER A 550 -8.28 -24.93 -44.68
N ALA A 551 -9.04 -24.49 -45.69
CA ALA A 551 -9.68 -23.17 -45.71
C ALA A 551 -10.71 -23.02 -44.56
N LEU A 552 -11.51 -24.05 -44.30
CA LEU A 552 -12.45 -24.08 -43.17
C LEU A 552 -11.74 -23.99 -41.81
N ALA A 553 -10.65 -24.73 -41.63
CA ALA A 553 -9.85 -24.66 -40.40
C ALA A 553 -9.20 -23.28 -40.21
N GLN A 554 -8.75 -22.64 -41.29
CA GLN A 554 -8.21 -21.28 -41.24
C GLN A 554 -9.28 -20.24 -40.90
N ASP A 555 -10.53 -20.42 -41.37
CA ASP A 555 -11.65 -19.53 -41.02
C ASP A 555 -11.95 -19.54 -39.52
N GLU A 556 -11.97 -20.73 -38.93
CA GLU A 556 -12.19 -20.90 -37.48
C GLU A 556 -11.10 -20.16 -36.67
N VAL A 557 -9.83 -20.35 -37.04
CA VAL A 557 -8.71 -19.65 -36.39
C VAL A 557 -8.79 -18.14 -36.58
N ALA A 558 -9.13 -17.67 -37.78
CA ALA A 558 -9.26 -16.25 -38.07
C ALA A 558 -10.36 -15.59 -37.21
N ARG A 559 -11.52 -16.24 -37.08
CA ARG A 559 -12.60 -15.76 -36.20
C ARG A 559 -12.17 -15.74 -34.74
N HIS A 560 -11.46 -16.77 -34.29
CA HIS A 560 -10.97 -16.83 -32.91
C HIS A 560 -9.99 -15.69 -32.60
N ILE A 561 -9.08 -15.36 -33.54
CA ILE A 561 -8.18 -14.20 -33.42
C ILE A 561 -8.96 -12.89 -33.27
N VAL A 562 -10.02 -12.70 -34.07
CA VAL A 562 -10.88 -11.51 -33.97
C VAL A 562 -11.53 -11.40 -32.59
N THR A 563 -12.04 -12.51 -32.04
CA THR A 563 -12.62 -12.53 -30.68
C THR A 563 -11.58 -12.16 -29.62
N LEU A 564 -10.39 -12.77 -29.64
CA LEU A 564 -9.32 -12.47 -28.68
C LEU A 564 -8.89 -10.99 -28.74
N ILE A 565 -8.86 -10.40 -29.92
CA ILE A 565 -8.56 -8.97 -30.11
C ILE A 565 -9.64 -8.09 -29.47
N GLN A 566 -10.92 -8.45 -29.63
CA GLN A 566 -12.04 -7.73 -29.02
C GLN A 566 -11.99 -7.82 -27.49
N GLU A 567 -11.70 -8.99 -26.93
CA GLU A 567 -11.51 -9.18 -25.49
C GLU A 567 -10.33 -8.37 -24.96
N LEU A 568 -9.20 -8.38 -25.67
CA LEU A 568 -8.02 -7.59 -25.31
C LEU A 568 -8.29 -6.08 -25.37
N ALA A 569 -9.07 -5.63 -26.35
CA ALA A 569 -9.49 -4.23 -26.45
C ALA A 569 -10.44 -3.83 -25.30
N ALA A 570 -11.36 -4.71 -24.90
CA ALA A 570 -12.26 -4.49 -23.78
C ALA A 570 -11.50 -4.41 -22.44
N ALA A 571 -10.56 -5.33 -22.21
CA ALA A 571 -9.72 -5.33 -21.01
C ALA A 571 -8.83 -4.08 -20.89
N ALA A 572 -8.39 -3.51 -22.02
CA ALA A 572 -7.62 -2.27 -22.04
C ALA A 572 -8.45 -1.01 -21.73
N HIS A 573 -9.79 -1.09 -21.78
CA HIS A 573 -10.71 0.03 -21.56
C HIS A 573 -11.47 -0.04 -20.22
N GLU A 574 -11.17 -1.01 -19.34
CA GLU A 574 -11.72 -0.98 -17.98
C GLU A 574 -11.11 0.19 -17.20
N PRO A 575 -11.92 1.16 -16.73
CA PRO A 575 -11.43 2.22 -15.87
C PRO A 575 -11.05 1.62 -14.51
N ALA A 576 -9.79 1.77 -14.12
CA ALA A 576 -9.27 1.43 -12.81
C ALA A 576 -9.82 2.34 -11.70
#